data_AF-A0A5Q3LCJ2-F1
#
_entry.id   AF-A0A5Q3LCJ2-F1
#
_cell.length_a   1.000
_cell.length_b   1.000
_cell.length_c   1.000
_cell.angle_alpha   90.00
_cell.angle_beta   90.00
_cell.angle_gamma   90.00
#
_symmetry.space_group_name_H-M   'P 1'
#
loop_
_entity.id
_entity.type
_entity.pdbx_description
1 polymer ?
#
loop_
_entity_poly.entity_id
_entity_poly.type
_entity_poly.pdbx_seq_one_letter_code
_entity_poly.pdbx_strand_id
1 'polypeptide(L)'
;MTSSQEWFLFWAVWGPLPILVFLYIFVAILPAYIIGRRGGVPISVWRIISMRSRYVNATDVIRTRIVADNHQIEATWEEIETAYLEGIELEDIRERMAQEPPLPEPAEGETIDENAPPERVFADYLPKGSKKKKKAKT
;
A
#
# COMPACT_ATOMS: atom_id res chain seq x y z
N MET A 1 55.55 1.05 13.35
CA MET A 1 54.32 0.24 13.38
C MET A 1 54.19 -0.42 12.03
N THR A 2 54.03 -1.74 11.98
CA THR A 2 53.98 -2.51 10.74
C THR A 2 52.64 -2.29 10.03
N SER A 3 52.66 -2.13 8.72
CA SER A 3 51.48 -1.87 7.86
C SER A 3 50.29 -2.81 8.10
N SER A 4 50.54 -4.03 8.60
CA SER A 4 49.51 -5.00 9.00
C SER A 4 48.65 -4.53 10.18
N GLN A 5 49.22 -3.76 11.11
CA GLN A 5 48.51 -3.29 12.31
C GLN A 5 47.49 -2.18 11.96
N GLU A 6 47.83 -1.32 11.01
CA GLU A 6 46.94 -0.27 10.49
C GLU A 6 45.77 -0.86 9.70
N TRP A 7 46.05 -1.87 8.85
CA TRP A 7 45.02 -2.61 8.12
C TRP A 7 44.04 -3.36 9.05
N PHE A 8 44.55 -3.92 10.15
CA PHE A 8 43.72 -4.62 11.12
C PHE A 8 42.80 -3.65 11.87
N LEU A 9 43.30 -2.49 12.28
CA LEU A 9 42.49 -1.44 12.92
C LEU A 9 41.41 -0.90 11.97
N PHE A 10 41.72 -0.73 10.69
CA PHE A 10 40.73 -0.34 9.68
C PHE A 10 39.59 -1.36 9.58
N TRP A 11 39.90 -2.65 9.45
CA TRP A 11 38.87 -3.70 9.41
C TRP A 11 38.13 -3.88 10.73
N ALA A 12 38.80 -3.69 11.88
CA ALA A 12 38.15 -3.79 13.18
C ALA A 12 37.08 -2.70 13.39
N VAL A 13 37.26 -1.52 12.79
CA VAL A 13 36.31 -0.40 12.90
C VAL A 13 35.25 -0.46 11.80
N TRP A 14 35.66 -0.70 10.54
CA TRP A 14 34.75 -0.65 9.39
C TRP A 14 34.07 -1.98 9.08
N GLY A 15 34.70 -3.11 9.43
CA GLY A 15 34.15 -4.45 9.21
C GLY A 15 32.85 -4.75 9.96
N PRO A 16 32.67 -4.33 11.23
CA PRO A 16 31.41 -4.52 11.95
C PRO A 16 30.27 -3.65 11.43
N LEU A 17 30.58 -2.52 10.79
CA LEU A 17 29.60 -1.52 10.36
C LEU A 17 28.51 -2.09 9.42
N PRO A 18 28.83 -2.84 8.34
CA PRO A 18 27.82 -3.49 7.52
C PRO A 18 27.03 -4.55 8.29
N ILE A 19 27.65 -5.27 9.23
CA ILE A 19 26.97 -6.27 10.07
C ILE A 19 25.94 -5.59 10.96
N LEU A 20 26.28 -4.44 11.55
CA LEU A 20 25.36 -3.64 12.37
C LEU A 20 24.18 -3.11 11.56
N VAL A 21 24.44 -2.60 10.34
CA VAL A 21 23.37 -2.15 9.43
C VAL A 21 22.46 -3.30 9.05
N PHE A 22 23.02 -4.48 8.74
CA PHE A 22 22.24 -5.66 8.44
C PHE A 22 21.41 -6.14 9.64
N LEU A 23 22.00 -6.19 10.84
CA LEU A 23 21.31 -6.54 12.08
C LEU A 23 20.17 -5.57 12.37
N TYR A 24 20.40 -4.26 12.19
CA TYR A 24 19.38 -3.23 12.38
C TYR A 24 18.19 -3.45 11.43
N ILE A 25 18.45 -3.66 10.14
CA ILE A 25 17.40 -3.94 9.15
C ILE A 25 16.67 -5.24 9.50
N PHE A 26 17.42 -6.28 9.88
CA PHE A 26 16.87 -7.59 10.23
C PHE A 26 15.94 -7.49 11.45
N VAL A 27 16.38 -6.87 12.54
CA VAL A 27 15.58 -6.66 13.76
C VAL A 27 14.34 -5.82 13.48
N ALA A 28 14.39 -4.88 12.53
CA ALA A 28 13.23 -4.09 12.14
C ALA A 28 12.20 -4.87 11.31
N ILE A 29 12.65 -5.74 10.39
CA ILE A 29 11.76 -6.50 9.48
C ILE A 29 11.17 -7.73 10.16
N LEU A 30 11.95 -8.40 11.01
CA LEU A 30 11.61 -9.67 11.64
C LEU A 30 10.25 -9.66 12.38
N PRO A 31 9.92 -8.68 13.26
CA PRO A 31 8.64 -8.69 13.98
C PRO A 31 7.45 -8.57 13.03
N ALA A 32 7.52 -7.68 12.04
CA ALA A 32 6.48 -7.50 11.03
C ALA A 32 6.23 -8.80 10.24
N TYR A 33 7.31 -9.48 9.83
CA TYR A 33 7.24 -10.75 9.12
C TYR A 33 6.64 -11.87 9.97
N ILE A 34 7.05 -11.99 11.25
CA ILE A 34 6.52 -13.01 12.17
C ILE A 34 5.03 -12.80 12.42
N ILE A 35 4.58 -11.55 12.59
CA ILE A 35 3.17 -11.21 12.83
C ILE A 35 2.31 -11.58 11.62
N GLY A 36 2.71 -11.18 10.40
CA GLY A 36 1.97 -11.53 9.18
C GLY A 36 1.86 -13.04 9.00
N ARG A 37 2.96 -13.77 9.19
CA ARG A 37 2.98 -15.24 9.07
C ARG A 37 2.11 -15.94 10.12
N ARG A 38 2.07 -15.43 11.36
CA ARG A 38 1.17 -15.94 12.41
C ARG A 38 -0.29 -15.63 12.15
N GLY A 39 -0.58 -14.47 11.54
CA GLY A 39 -1.93 -14.08 11.17
C GLY A 39 -2.45 -14.70 9.88
N GLY A 40 -1.69 -15.60 9.23
CA GLY A 40 -2.10 -16.24 7.98
C GLY A 40 -2.01 -15.33 6.74
N VAL A 41 -1.55 -14.10 6.89
CA VAL A 41 -1.48 -13.12 5.80
C VAL A 41 -0.07 -13.14 5.19
N PRO A 42 0.11 -13.62 3.94
CA PRO A 42 1.41 -13.65 3.30
C PRO A 42 1.87 -12.23 2.97
N ILE A 43 2.94 -11.77 3.64
CA ILE A 43 3.60 -10.50 3.33
C ILE A 43 5.03 -10.73 2.83
N SER A 44 5.40 -10.01 1.77
CA SER A 44 6.74 -10.06 1.20
C SER A 44 7.69 -9.11 1.95
N VAL A 45 8.94 -9.53 2.09
CA VAL A 45 10.02 -8.72 2.71
C VAL A 45 10.18 -7.38 1.99
N TRP A 46 10.13 -7.38 0.65
CA TRP A 46 10.17 -6.18 -0.17
C TRP A 46 9.07 -5.17 0.17
N ARG A 47 7.88 -5.65 0.53
CA ARG A 47 6.77 -4.78 0.92
C ARG A 47 6.96 -4.16 2.30
N ILE A 48 7.52 -4.92 3.25
CA ILE A 48 7.91 -4.36 4.56
C ILE A 48 8.95 -3.26 4.39
N ILE A 49 9.93 -3.48 3.50
CA ILE A 49 10.97 -2.49 3.17
C ILE A 49 10.33 -1.25 2.52
N SER A 50 9.40 -1.42 1.57
CA SER A 50 8.73 -0.29 0.90
C SER A 50 7.83 0.52 1.84
N MET A 51 7.13 -0.12 2.76
CA MET A 51 6.36 0.58 3.81
C MET A 51 7.31 1.40 4.68
N ARG A 52 8.46 0.83 5.05
CA ARG A 52 9.43 1.54 5.89
C ARG A 52 10.10 2.71 5.19
N SER A 53 10.36 2.62 3.88
CA SER A 53 10.91 3.74 3.11
C SER A 53 9.93 4.92 3.01
N ARG A 54 8.63 4.66 3.14
CA ARG A 54 7.57 5.66 3.22
C ARG A 54 7.28 6.13 4.66
N TYR A 55 8.13 5.78 5.61
CA TYR A 55 7.96 6.07 7.05
C TYR A 55 6.69 5.47 7.69
N VAL A 56 6.10 4.46 7.06
CA VAL A 56 4.94 3.74 7.58
C VAL A 56 5.39 2.69 8.60
N ASN A 57 4.61 2.51 9.68
CA ASN A 57 4.82 1.40 10.60
C ASN A 57 4.23 0.11 10.02
N ALA A 58 5.06 -0.68 9.35
CA ALA A 58 4.64 -1.93 8.72
C ALA A 58 3.94 -2.90 9.71
N THR A 59 4.33 -2.89 10.99
CA THR A 59 3.71 -3.75 12.01
C THR A 59 2.23 -3.45 12.21
N ASP A 60 1.87 -2.16 12.24
CA ASP A 60 0.50 -1.73 12.48
C ASP A 60 -0.37 -1.97 11.26
N VAL A 61 0.15 -1.67 10.06
CA VAL A 61 -0.51 -1.99 8.78
C VAL A 61 -0.81 -3.49 8.65
N ILE A 62 0.14 -4.35 9.04
CA ILE A 62 -0.06 -5.81 9.02
C ILE A 62 -1.11 -6.24 10.04
N ARG A 63 -1.12 -5.67 11.24
CA ARG A 63 -2.17 -5.95 12.24
C ARG A 63 -3.54 -5.55 11.71
N THR A 64 -3.65 -4.36 11.13
CA THR A 64 -4.88 -3.91 10.45
C THR A 64 -5.30 -4.88 9.37
N ARG A 65 -4.38 -5.36 8.54
CA ARG A 65 -4.70 -6.36 7.51
C ARG A 65 -5.21 -7.67 8.11
N ILE A 66 -4.59 -8.17 9.17
CA ILE A 66 -5.03 -9.38 9.86
C ILE A 66 -6.45 -9.19 10.41
N VAL A 67 -6.75 -8.03 11.01
CA VAL A 67 -8.09 -7.71 11.50
C VAL A 67 -9.10 -7.63 10.34
N ALA A 68 -8.76 -6.96 9.25
CA ALA A 68 -9.59 -6.89 8.06
C ALA A 68 -9.89 -8.29 7.48
N ASP A 69 -8.88 -9.15 7.39
CA ASP A 69 -9.01 -10.53 6.91
C ASP A 69 -9.91 -11.37 7.84
N ASN A 70 -9.75 -11.22 9.16
CA ASN A 70 -10.62 -11.86 10.16
C ASN A 70 -12.09 -11.40 10.05
N HIS A 71 -12.33 -10.18 9.57
CA HIS A 71 -13.67 -9.62 9.33
C HIS A 71 -14.18 -9.80 7.90
N GLN A 72 -13.46 -10.55 7.05
CA GLN A 72 -13.80 -10.76 5.63
C GLN A 72 -13.93 -9.46 4.84
N ILE A 73 -13.14 -8.44 5.20
CA ILE A 73 -13.09 -7.18 4.49
C ILE A 73 -12.07 -7.30 3.36
N GLU A 74 -12.56 -7.29 2.12
CA GLU A 74 -11.73 -7.29 0.91
C GLU A 74 -11.09 -5.91 0.69
N ALA A 75 -10.09 -5.56 1.51
CA ALA A 75 -9.29 -4.35 1.33
C ALA A 75 -7.92 -4.67 0.72
N THR A 76 -7.46 -3.88 -0.24
CA THR A 76 -6.09 -4.02 -0.75
C THR A 76 -5.07 -3.51 0.28
N TRP A 77 -3.83 -3.97 0.17
CA TRP A 77 -2.76 -3.45 1.01
C TRP A 77 -2.51 -1.95 0.80
N GLU A 78 -2.74 -1.42 -0.40
CA GLU A 78 -2.63 0.01 -0.67
C GLU A 78 -3.74 0.81 0.04
N GLU A 79 -4.98 0.32 0.04
CA GLU A 79 -6.08 0.94 0.79
C GLU A 79 -5.80 0.97 2.28
N ILE A 80 -5.28 -0.13 2.84
CA ILE A 80 -4.94 -0.21 4.26
C ILE A 80 -3.77 0.72 4.61
N GLU A 81 -2.75 0.80 3.76
CA GLU A 81 -1.62 1.72 3.94
C GLU A 81 -2.09 3.18 3.88
N THR A 82 -2.99 3.49 2.95
CA THR A 82 -3.56 4.83 2.78
C THR A 82 -4.42 5.22 3.97
N ALA A 83 -5.30 4.33 4.43
CA ALA A 83 -6.11 4.58 5.62
C ALA A 83 -5.25 4.75 6.89
N TYR A 84 -4.17 3.97 7.03
CA TYR A 84 -3.20 4.15 8.11
C TYR A 84 -2.52 5.52 8.03
N LEU A 85 -2.13 5.98 6.83
CA LEU A 85 -1.51 7.30 6.62
C LEU A 85 -2.47 8.46 6.87
N GLU A 86 -3.76 8.28 6.55
CA GLU A 86 -4.82 9.25 6.80
C GLU A 86 -5.26 9.27 8.28
N GLY A 87 -4.77 8.33 9.09
CA GLY A 87 -5.16 8.19 10.50
C GLY A 87 -6.61 7.73 10.67
N ILE A 88 -7.19 7.12 9.63
CA ILE A 88 -8.55 6.61 9.62
C ILE A 88 -8.55 5.23 10.27
N GLU A 89 -9.35 5.03 11.31
CA GLU A 89 -9.50 3.73 11.98
C GLU A 89 -10.24 2.74 11.07
N LEU A 90 -10.02 1.42 11.25
CA LEU A 90 -10.69 0.41 10.41
C LEU A 90 -12.21 0.51 10.43
N GLU A 91 -12.79 0.88 11.57
CA GLU A 91 -14.23 1.09 11.73
C GLU A 91 -14.76 2.11 10.71
N ASP A 92 -14.04 3.20 10.46
CA ASP A 92 -14.42 4.21 9.47
C ASP A 92 -14.29 3.70 8.03
N ILE A 93 -13.31 2.83 7.75
CA ILE A 93 -13.17 2.19 6.43
C ILE A 93 -14.34 1.23 6.19
N ARG A 94 -14.75 0.48 7.21
CA ARG A 94 -15.93 -0.39 7.15
C ARG A 94 -17.20 0.43 6.96
N GLU A 95 -17.36 1.54 7.67
CA GLU A 95 -18.52 2.43 7.48
C GLU A 95 -18.53 3.06 6.10
N ARG A 96 -17.37 3.48 5.56
CA ARG A 96 -17.26 4.01 4.20
C ARG A 96 -17.57 2.98 3.13
N MET A 97 -17.04 1.76 3.24
CA MET A 97 -17.38 0.67 2.30
C MET A 97 -18.83 0.21 2.45
N ALA A 98 -19.42 0.32 3.65
CA ALA A 98 -20.84 0.06 3.85
C ALA A 98 -21.74 1.20 3.34
N GLN A 99 -21.21 2.42 3.21
CA GLN A 99 -21.91 3.61 2.70
C GLN A 99 -21.67 3.87 1.21
N GLU A 100 -20.68 3.23 0.59
CA GLU A 100 -20.53 3.28 -0.86
C GLU A 100 -21.75 2.59 -1.49
N PRO A 101 -22.58 3.33 -2.25
CA PRO A 101 -23.72 2.73 -2.92
C PRO A 101 -23.18 1.63 -3.84
N PRO A 102 -23.82 0.44 -3.88
CA PRO A 102 -23.39 -0.62 -4.78
C PRO A 102 -23.23 -0.01 -6.17
N LEU A 103 -22.07 -0.28 -6.79
CA LEU A 103 -21.82 0.08 -8.19
C LEU A 103 -23.10 -0.25 -8.97
N PRO A 104 -23.65 0.71 -9.73
CA PRO A 104 -24.87 0.44 -10.49
C PRO A 104 -24.61 -0.82 -11.31
N GLU A 105 -25.38 -1.88 -11.04
CA GLU A 105 -25.32 -3.09 -11.85
C GLU A 105 -25.44 -2.65 -13.31
N PRO A 106 -24.55 -3.16 -14.19
CA PRO A 106 -24.65 -2.84 -15.61
C PRO A 106 -26.07 -3.18 -16.03
N ALA A 107 -26.82 -2.18 -16.49
CA ALA A 107 -28.23 -2.33 -16.81
C ALA A 107 -28.40 -3.56 -17.69
N GLU A 108 -29.19 -4.54 -17.21
CA GLU A 108 -29.45 -5.80 -17.92
C GLU A 108 -29.91 -5.47 -19.35
N GLY A 109 -29.00 -5.57 -20.32
CA GLY A 109 -29.26 -5.24 -21.72
C GLY A 109 -28.16 -4.48 -22.46
N GLU A 110 -27.13 -3.94 -21.80
CA GLU A 110 -26.01 -3.30 -22.52
C GLU A 110 -24.99 -4.34 -22.99
N THR A 111 -25.25 -4.90 -24.16
CA THR A 111 -24.29 -5.73 -24.89
C THR A 111 -23.03 -4.90 -25.17
N ILE A 112 -21.95 -5.19 -24.46
CA ILE A 112 -20.62 -4.68 -24.77
C ILE A 112 -20.26 -5.25 -26.16
N ASP A 113 -20.35 -4.41 -27.19
CA ASP A 113 -19.88 -4.76 -28.54
C ASP A 113 -18.35 -4.94 -28.47
N GLU A 114 -17.91 -6.20 -28.44
CA GLU A 114 -16.50 -6.61 -28.35
C GLU A 114 -15.61 -6.07 -29.50
N ASN A 115 -16.22 -5.50 -30.55
CA ASN A 115 -15.52 -4.88 -31.68
C ASN A 115 -15.45 -3.34 -31.62
N ALA A 116 -15.93 -2.71 -30.55
CA ALA A 116 -15.85 -1.26 -30.42
C ALA A 116 -14.40 -0.78 -30.18
N PRO A 117 -13.90 0.21 -30.96
CA PRO A 117 -12.57 0.77 -30.72
C PRO A 117 -12.47 1.38 -29.31
N PRO A 118 -11.33 1.20 -28.61
CA PRO A 118 -11.19 1.50 -27.18
C PRO A 118 -11.46 2.96 -26.81
N GLU A 119 -11.42 3.89 -27.76
CA GLU A 119 -11.67 5.32 -27.51
C GLU A 119 -13.14 5.64 -27.16
N ARG A 120 -14.11 4.82 -27.56
CA ARG A 120 -15.53 5.12 -27.28
C ARG A 120 -15.99 4.69 -25.90
N VAL A 121 -15.47 3.58 -25.38
CA VAL A 121 -15.89 3.04 -24.08
C VAL A 121 -15.61 4.06 -22.97
N PHE A 122 -14.47 4.75 -22.98
CA PHE A 122 -14.12 5.75 -21.96
C PHE A 122 -14.93 7.05 -22.02
N ALA A 123 -15.52 7.39 -23.17
CA ALA A 123 -16.27 8.64 -23.32
C ALA A 123 -17.62 8.61 -22.58
N ASP A 124 -18.21 7.43 -22.43
CA ASP A 124 -19.50 7.25 -21.76
C ASP A 124 -19.38 7.14 -20.23
N TYR A 125 -18.19 6.84 -19.70
CA TYR A 125 -17.91 6.84 -18.24
C TYR A 125 -17.49 8.21 -17.68
N LEU A 126 -17.32 9.24 -18.52
CA LEU A 126 -17.03 10.58 -18.03
C LEU A 126 -18.34 11.30 -17.66
N PRO A 127 -18.47 11.84 -16.43
CA PRO A 127 -19.66 12.60 -16.06
C PRO A 127 -19.83 13.78 -17.02
N LYS A 128 -20.95 13.80 -17.78
CA LYS A 128 -21.38 14.94 -18.60
C LYS A 128 -21.76 16.12 -17.71
N GLY A 129 -20.76 16.76 -17.12
CA GLY A 129 -20.94 17.63 -15.96
C GLY A 129 -19.98 18.81 -15.89
N SER A 130 -19.66 19.48 -17.01
CA SER A 130 -19.25 20.89 -16.94
C SER A 130 -19.53 21.61 -18.27
N LYS A 131 -20.77 22.06 -18.47
CA LYS A 131 -21.04 23.13 -19.44
C LYS A 131 -20.48 24.42 -18.85
N LYS A 132 -19.23 24.76 -19.18
CA LYS A 132 -18.70 26.13 -18.99
C LYS A 132 -19.60 27.10 -19.76
N LYS A 133 -20.47 27.82 -19.03
CA LYS A 133 -21.18 28.99 -19.54
C LYS A 133 -20.16 30.01 -20.03
N LYS A 134 -19.98 30.12 -21.36
CA LYS A 134 -19.41 31.31 -21.99
C LYS A 134 -20.36 32.48 -21.72
N LYS A 135 -19.99 33.38 -20.80
CA LYS A 135 -20.61 34.71 -20.76
C LYS A 135 -20.09 35.49 -21.95
N ALA A 136 -20.98 35.78 -22.90
CA ALA A 136 -20.78 36.84 -23.87
C ALA A 136 -20.69 38.18 -23.11
N LYS A 137 -19.69 38.99 -23.46
CA LYS A 137 -19.55 40.38 -22.98
C LYS A 137 -19.90 41.26 -24.17
N THR A 138 -21.02 41.98 -24.03
CA THR A 138 -21.41 43.12 -24.85
C THR A 138 -20.48 44.29 -24.59
#